data_AF-A0A914Z5M5-F1
#
_entry.id   AF-A0A914Z5M5-F1
#
_cell.length_a   1.000
_cell.length_b   1.000
_cell.length_c   1.000
_cell.angle_alpha   90.00
_cell.angle_beta   90.00
_cell.angle_gamma   90.00
#
_symmetry.space_group_name_H-M   'P 1'
#
loop_
_entity.id
_entity.type
_entity.pdbx_description
1 polymer ?
#
loop_
_entity_poly.entity_id
_entity_poly.type
_entity_poly.pdbx_seq_one_letter_code
_entity_poly.pdbx_strand_id
1 'polypeptide(L)'
;MKIFKTIYISETLKDYYENDYVYLHAPLRFALLEHILFKLASEYVLGIKDQKLAPSSSAERRKVVEKLREEFECINDLFSQFKENRGPNVPNFLQGITNIVACEKDLLASETAELLELCCDIPVELLSALINYREDVSSEEAK
;
A
#
# COMPACT_ATOMS: atom_id res chain seq x y z
N MET A 1 16.14 -8.10 1.56
CA MET A 1 14.90 -7.52 1.02
C MET A 1 14.35 -8.42 -0.10
N LYS A 2 13.47 -9.42 0.10
CA LYS A 2 12.70 -9.98 -1.03
C LYS A 2 11.57 -9.00 -1.28
N ILE A 3 11.92 -7.91 -1.94
CA ILE A 3 10.98 -6.88 -2.32
C ILE A 3 10.01 -7.46 -3.33
N PHE A 4 8.77 -7.00 -3.27
CA PHE A 4 7.71 -7.38 -4.18
C PHE A 4 8.24 -7.35 -5.61
N LYS A 5 7.82 -8.33 -6.40
CA LYS A 5 8.14 -8.37 -7.82
C LYS A 5 7.28 -7.35 -8.57
N THR A 6 7.27 -6.10 -8.10
CA THR A 6 6.38 -5.00 -8.52
C THR A 6 6.45 -4.79 -10.01
N ILE A 7 7.64 -4.86 -10.61
CA ILE A 7 7.83 -4.83 -12.06
C ILE A 7 7.02 -5.93 -12.76
N TYR A 8 7.14 -7.18 -12.33
CA TYR A 8 6.40 -8.30 -12.93
C TYR A 8 4.88 -8.19 -12.71
N ILE A 9 4.47 -7.71 -11.54
CA ILE A 9 3.05 -7.46 -11.24
C ILE A 9 2.52 -6.36 -12.16
N SER A 10 3.25 -5.26 -12.32
CA SER A 10 2.89 -4.14 -13.18
C SER A 10 2.84 -4.53 -14.65
N GLU A 11 3.80 -5.30 -15.14
CA GLU A 11 3.80 -5.85 -16.50
C GLU A 11 2.59 -6.77 -16.73
N THR A 12 2.31 -7.66 -15.77
CA THR A 12 1.17 -8.58 -15.84
C THR A 12 -0.17 -7.83 -15.85
N LEU A 13 -0.34 -6.84 -14.97
CA LEU A 13 -1.55 -6.02 -14.90
C LEU A 13 -1.73 -5.17 -16.17
N LYS A 14 -0.64 -4.65 -16.73
CA LYS A 14 -0.67 -3.92 -18.00
C LYS A 14 -1.14 -4.81 -19.15
N ASP A 15 -0.58 -6.02 -19.25
CA ASP A 15 -0.97 -7.01 -20.26
C ASP A 15 -2.46 -7.35 -20.17
N TYR A 16 -2.96 -7.69 -18.98
CA TYR A 16 -4.40 -7.94 -18.77
C TYR A 16 -5.26 -6.72 -19.11
N TYR A 17 -4.82 -5.51 -18.77
CA TYR A 17 -5.58 -4.31 -19.09
C TYR A 17 -5.68 -4.10 -20.61
N GLU A 18 -4.56 -4.18 -21.32
CA GLU A 18 -4.47 -3.91 -22.76
C GLU A 18 -5.15 -5.00 -23.61
N ASN A 19 -5.08 -6.26 -23.18
CA ASN A 19 -5.55 -7.40 -23.95
C ASN A 19 -6.93 -7.93 -23.54
N ASP A 20 -7.38 -7.69 -22.30
CA ASP A 20 -8.62 -8.27 -21.79
C ASP A 20 -9.58 -7.20 -21.23
N TYR A 21 -9.13 -6.43 -20.25
CA TYR A 21 -10.04 -5.56 -19.49
C TYR A 21 -10.54 -4.38 -20.30
N VAL A 22 -9.79 -3.92 -21.32
CA VAL A 22 -10.23 -2.84 -22.22
C VAL A 22 -11.58 -3.11 -22.89
N TYR A 23 -11.96 -4.38 -23.04
CA TYR A 23 -13.24 -4.79 -23.64
C TYR A 23 -14.41 -4.83 -22.65
N LEU A 24 -14.14 -4.73 -21.34
CA LEU A 24 -15.18 -4.63 -20.33
C LEU A 24 -15.91 -3.28 -20.42
N HIS A 25 -17.18 -3.28 -20.02
CA HIS A 25 -17.94 -2.04 -19.87
C HIS A 25 -17.31 -1.17 -18.77
N ALA A 26 -17.24 0.16 -18.97
CA ALA A 26 -16.44 1.06 -18.13
C ALA A 26 -16.71 0.95 -16.61
N PRO A 27 -17.97 0.99 -16.13
CA PRO A 27 -18.28 0.70 -14.72
C PRO A 27 -17.71 -0.61 -14.16
N LEU A 28 -17.70 -1.69 -14.95
CA LEU A 28 -17.19 -2.99 -14.52
C LEU A 28 -15.67 -3.01 -14.50
N ARG A 29 -15.03 -2.42 -15.52
CA ARG A 29 -13.58 -2.25 -15.57
C ARG A 29 -13.10 -1.40 -14.39
N PHE A 30 -13.80 -0.31 -14.10
CA PHE A 30 -13.51 0.56 -12.97
C PHE A 30 -13.52 -0.19 -11.64
N ALA A 31 -14.61 -0.89 -11.36
CA ALA A 31 -14.75 -1.68 -10.13
C ALA A 31 -13.68 -2.78 -10.03
N LEU A 32 -13.33 -3.41 -11.15
CA LEU A 32 -12.26 -4.41 -11.20
C LEU A 32 -10.89 -3.80 -10.89
N LEU A 33 -10.55 -2.67 -11.50
CA LEU A 33 -9.28 -1.97 -11.27
C LEU A 33 -9.16 -1.48 -9.83
N GLU A 34 -10.24 -0.94 -9.27
CA GLU A 34 -10.32 -0.58 -7.86
C GLU A 34 -10.06 -1.79 -6.96
N HIS A 35 -10.72 -2.92 -7.22
CA HIS A 35 -10.53 -4.14 -6.44
C HIS A 35 -9.10 -4.69 -6.53
N ILE A 36 -8.50 -4.70 -7.73
CA ILE A 36 -7.11 -5.11 -7.94
C ILE A 36 -6.17 -4.23 -7.12
N LEU A 37 -6.40 -2.91 -7.16
CA LEU A 37 -5.55 -1.93 -6.49
C LEU A 37 -5.63 -2.05 -4.96
N PHE A 38 -6.82 -2.23 -4.40
CA PHE A 38 -7.01 -2.57 -2.98
C PHE A 38 -6.34 -3.88 -2.59
N LYS A 39 -6.51 -4.92 -3.42
CA LYS A 39 -5.90 -6.22 -3.17
C LYS A 39 -4.39 -6.12 -3.18
N LEU A 40 -3.82 -5.41 -4.14
CA LEU A 40 -2.39 -5.16 -4.24
C LEU A 40 -1.87 -4.49 -2.98
N ALA A 41 -2.49 -3.38 -2.57
CA ALA A 41 -2.11 -2.66 -1.36
C ALA A 41 -2.20 -3.52 -0.09
N SER A 42 -3.23 -4.37 0.01
CA SER A 42 -3.37 -5.34 1.12
C SER A 42 -2.23 -6.37 1.12
N GLU A 43 -1.84 -6.89 -0.04
CA GLU A 43 -0.70 -7.81 -0.15
C GLU A 43 0.62 -7.13 0.25
N TYR A 44 0.80 -5.83 -0.05
CA TYR A 44 1.94 -5.05 0.46
C TYR A 44 1.99 -5.01 1.99
N VAL A 45 0.86 -4.70 2.63
CA VAL A 45 0.77 -4.68 4.10
C VAL A 45 1.06 -6.06 4.68
N LEU A 46 0.54 -7.13 4.06
CA LEU A 46 0.82 -8.50 4.49
C LEU A 46 2.29 -8.88 4.32
N GLY A 47 2.93 -8.53 3.21
CA GLY A 47 4.35 -8.78 3.03
C GLY A 47 5.26 -7.91 3.89
N ILE A 48 4.79 -6.74 4.35
CA ILE A 48 5.46 -5.98 5.42
C ILE A 48 5.34 -6.74 6.74
N LYS A 49 4.13 -7.17 7.12
CA LYS A 49 3.87 -7.97 8.33
C LYS A 49 4.69 -9.26 8.39
N ASP A 50 4.77 -10.00 7.29
CA ASP A 50 5.44 -11.29 7.23
C ASP A 50 6.97 -11.17 7.22
N GLN A 51 7.51 -9.96 7.01
CA GLN A 51 8.93 -9.70 7.15
C GLN A 51 9.31 -9.63 8.64
N LYS A 52 9.91 -10.72 9.14
CA LYS A 52 10.49 -10.86 10.49
C LYS A 52 11.62 -9.86 10.84
N LEU A 53 11.91 -8.88 9.99
CA LEU A 53 12.95 -7.87 10.20
C LEU A 53 12.25 -6.52 10.35
N ALA A 54 11.63 -6.32 11.50
CA ALA A 54 11.13 -5.00 11.88
C ALA A 54 12.34 -4.06 11.99
N PRO A 55 12.33 -2.89 11.32
CA PRO A 55 13.44 -1.94 11.39
C PRO A 55 13.59 -1.37 12.80
N SER A 56 14.73 -1.66 13.43
CA SER A 56 15.06 -1.31 14.82
C SER A 56 15.53 0.14 14.98
N SER A 57 16.02 0.74 13.89
CA SER A 57 16.54 2.12 13.89
C SER A 57 15.79 3.02 12.91
N SER A 58 15.77 4.33 13.21
CA SER A 58 15.28 5.36 12.29
C SER A 58 15.93 5.29 10.89
N ALA A 59 17.19 4.87 10.80
CA ALA A 59 17.89 4.70 9.53
C ALA A 59 17.39 3.49 8.74
N GLU A 60 17.08 2.37 9.41
CA GLU A 60 16.48 1.20 8.78
C GLU A 60 15.05 1.48 8.34
N ARG A 61 14.26 2.19 9.16
CA ARG A 61 12.90 2.64 8.79
C ARG A 61 12.93 3.46 7.51
N ARG A 62 13.87 4.42 7.41
CA ARG A 62 14.04 5.24 6.20
C ARG A 62 14.34 4.42 4.95
N LYS A 63 15.22 3.40 5.03
CA LYS A 63 15.52 2.53 3.89
C LYS A 63 14.32 1.70 3.45
N VAL A 64 13.53 1.20 4.41
CA VAL A 64 12.28 0.48 4.11
C VAL A 64 11.28 1.43 3.43
N VAL A 65 11.12 2.63 3.98
CA VAL A 65 10.24 3.68 3.46
C VAL A 65 10.62 4.11 2.05
N GLU A 66 11.90 4.41 1.80
CA GLU A 66 12.40 4.75 0.45
C GLU A 66 12.03 3.67 -0.55
N LYS A 67 12.24 2.41 -0.18
CA LYS A 67 11.90 1.30 -1.04
C LYS A 67 10.40 1.18 -1.30
N LEU A 68 9.58 1.29 -0.26
CA LEU A 68 8.11 1.26 -0.41
C LEU A 68 7.64 2.40 -1.32
N ARG A 69 8.23 3.60 -1.20
CA ARG A 69 7.91 4.72 -2.09
C ARG A 69 8.23 4.41 -3.55
N GLU A 70 9.41 3.86 -3.85
CA GLU A 70 9.78 3.47 -5.21
C GLU A 70 8.76 2.46 -5.80
N GLU A 71 8.31 1.50 -5.00
CA GLU A 71 7.31 0.53 -5.45
C GLU A 71 5.93 1.15 -5.66
N PHE A 72 5.52 2.03 -4.75
CA PHE A 72 4.23 2.70 -4.81
C PHE A 72 4.16 3.72 -5.94
N GLU A 73 5.26 4.40 -6.25
CA GLU A 73 5.40 5.23 -7.45
C GLU A 73 5.21 4.40 -8.72
N CYS A 74 5.82 3.22 -8.82
CA CYS A 74 5.64 2.32 -9.96
C CYS A 74 4.17 1.91 -10.15
N ILE A 75 3.45 1.64 -9.06
CA ILE A 75 2.02 1.31 -9.09
C ILE A 75 1.19 2.52 -9.50
N ASN A 76 1.48 3.71 -8.95
CA ASN A 76 0.79 4.94 -9.31
C ASN A 76 0.97 5.26 -10.80
N ASP A 77 2.19 5.14 -11.31
CA ASP A 77 2.50 5.34 -12.72
C ASP A 77 1.76 4.36 -13.62
N LEU A 78 1.67 3.08 -13.23
CA LEU A 78 0.90 2.08 -13.95
C LEU A 78 -0.59 2.46 -14.02
N PHE A 79 -1.22 2.76 -12.89
CA PHE A 79 -2.65 3.06 -12.85
C PHE A 79 -2.99 4.40 -13.51
N SER A 80 -2.05 5.37 -13.54
CA SER A 80 -2.19 6.62 -14.30
C SER A 80 -2.23 6.41 -15.82
N GLN A 81 -1.69 5.30 -16.32
CA GLN A 81 -1.73 4.95 -17.75
C GLN A 81 -3.07 4.33 -18.16
N PHE A 82 -3.87 3.84 -17.21
CA PHE A 82 -5.19 3.30 -17.51
C PHE A 82 -6.17 4.45 -17.81
N LYS A 83 -7.01 4.29 -18.83
CA LYS A 83 -7.90 5.35 -19.36
C LYS A 83 -8.98 5.81 -18.36
N GLU A 84 -9.04 5.21 -17.19
CA GLU A 84 -9.98 5.50 -16.12
C GLU A 84 -9.29 6.34 -15.04
N ASN A 85 -8.97 7.58 -15.41
CA ASN A 85 -8.38 8.62 -14.52
C ASN A 85 -9.31 9.09 -13.38
N ARG A 86 -10.29 8.27 -12.97
CA ARG A 86 -11.20 8.55 -11.85
C ARG A 86 -11.14 7.49 -10.76
N GLY A 87 -10.13 6.61 -10.80
CA GLY A 87 -9.91 5.60 -9.77
C GLY A 87 -9.81 6.22 -8.36
N PRO A 88 -10.22 5.51 -7.32
CA PRO A 88 -10.09 5.96 -5.93
C PRO A 88 -8.66 6.38 -5.57
N ASN A 89 -8.56 7.20 -4.52
CA ASN A 89 -7.33 7.74 -3.92
C ASN A 89 -6.36 6.68 -3.35
N VAL A 90 -6.24 5.49 -3.94
CA VAL A 90 -5.32 4.44 -3.49
C VAL A 90 -3.83 4.82 -3.56
N PRO A 91 -3.37 5.73 -4.46
CA PRO A 91 -2.07 6.38 -4.29
C PRO A 91 -1.88 6.98 -2.88
N ASN A 92 -2.94 7.55 -2.31
CA ASN A 92 -2.93 8.13 -0.96
C ASN A 92 -2.97 7.04 0.13
N PHE A 93 -3.62 5.90 -0.11
CA PHE A 93 -3.61 4.77 0.84
C PHE A 93 -2.21 4.16 0.97
N LEU A 94 -1.54 3.89 -0.16
CA LEU A 94 -0.15 3.41 -0.17
C LEU A 94 0.81 4.44 0.45
N GLN A 95 0.58 5.72 0.17
CA GLN A 95 1.33 6.81 0.81
C GLN A 95 1.10 6.84 2.33
N GLY A 96 -0.14 6.69 2.79
CA GLY A 96 -0.45 6.66 4.22
C GLY A 96 0.17 5.46 4.95
N ILE A 97 0.21 4.27 4.30
CA ILE A 97 0.99 3.12 4.80
C ILE A 97 2.45 3.51 5.01
N THR A 98 3.05 4.17 4.01
CA THR A 98 4.44 4.63 4.08
C THR A 98 4.66 5.62 5.22
N ASN A 99 3.73 6.55 5.41
CA ASN A 99 3.83 7.54 6.47
C ASN A 99 3.80 6.90 7.85
N ILE A 100 2.92 5.93 8.10
CA ILE A 100 2.86 5.18 9.37
C ILE A 100 4.19 4.50 9.70
N VAL A 101 4.85 3.91 8.69
CA VAL A 101 6.17 3.28 8.87
C VAL A 101 7.27 4.32 9.12
N ALA A 102 7.16 5.50 8.50
CA ALA A 102 8.19 6.55 8.53
C ALA A 102 8.10 7.47 9.76
N CYS A 103 6.90 7.71 10.27
CA CYS A 103 6.64 8.79 11.21
C CYS A 103 7.28 8.56 12.57
N GLU A 104 7.51 9.65 13.30
CA GLU A 104 7.91 9.56 14.71
C GLU A 104 6.75 8.95 15.54
N LYS A 105 7.08 8.36 16.70
CA LYS A 105 6.07 7.69 17.55
C LYS A 105 4.94 8.65 17.95
N ASP A 106 5.27 9.91 18.21
CA ASP A 106 4.32 10.93 18.65
C ASP A 106 3.32 11.33 17.55
N LEU A 107 3.65 11.10 16.28
CA LEU A 107 2.79 11.39 15.12
C LEU A 107 2.01 10.15 14.65
N LEU A 108 2.25 8.98 15.25
CA LEU A 108 1.65 7.73 14.78
C LEU A 108 0.11 7.77 14.85
N ALA A 109 -0.45 8.38 15.90
CA ALA A 109 -1.89 8.52 16.06
C ALA A 109 -2.50 9.41 14.97
N SER A 110 -1.85 10.53 14.62
CA SER A 110 -2.35 11.43 13.57
C SER A 110 -2.26 10.79 12.19
N GLU A 111 -1.14 10.15 11.85
CA GLU A 111 -0.97 9.46 10.56
C GLU A 111 -1.93 8.27 10.42
N THR A 112 -2.23 7.59 11.52
CA THR A 112 -3.24 6.51 11.55
C THR A 112 -4.64 7.06 11.31
N ALA A 113 -4.99 8.20 11.92
CA ALA A 113 -6.27 8.85 11.69
C ALA A 113 -6.42 9.33 10.24
N GLU A 114 -5.38 9.94 9.66
CA GLU A 114 -5.36 10.34 8.25
C GLU A 114 -5.53 9.13 7.31
N LEU A 115 -4.87 8.00 7.60
CA LEU A 115 -5.03 6.78 6.82
C LEU A 115 -6.48 6.24 6.89
N LEU A 116 -7.12 6.30 8.06
CA LEU A 116 -8.52 5.89 8.25
C LEU A 116 -9.51 6.81 7.53
N GLU A 117 -9.21 8.11 7.42
CA GLU A 117 -10.00 9.04 6.61
C GLU A 117 -9.87 8.75 5.11
N LEU A 118 -8.68 8.34 4.65
CA LEU A 118 -8.43 7.96 3.27
C LEU A 118 -9.03 6.62 2.90
N CYS A 119 -9.11 5.69 3.86
CA CYS A 119 -9.68 4.38 3.68
C CYS A 119 -10.38 3.92 4.97
N CYS A 120 -11.67 4.20 5.06
CA CYS A 120 -12.48 3.92 6.24
C CYS A 120 -12.73 2.42 6.49
N ASP A 121 -12.48 1.56 5.49
CA ASP A 121 -12.76 0.13 5.54
C ASP A 121 -11.52 -0.75 5.75
N ILE A 122 -10.40 -0.19 6.23
CA ILE A 122 -9.21 -0.98 6.55
C ILE A 122 -9.54 -1.96 7.69
N PRO A 123 -9.34 -3.27 7.51
CA PRO A 123 -9.44 -4.24 8.59
C PRO A 123 -8.50 -3.89 9.74
N VAL A 124 -9.02 -3.90 10.98
CA VAL A 124 -8.24 -3.63 12.20
C VAL A 124 -7.00 -4.51 12.25
N GLU A 125 -7.08 -5.77 11.82
CA GLU A 125 -5.96 -6.70 11.83
C GLU A 125 -4.83 -6.28 10.88
N LEU A 126 -5.14 -5.62 9.77
CA LEU A 126 -4.14 -5.07 8.85
C LEU A 126 -3.53 -3.80 9.42
N LEU A 127 -4.34 -2.93 10.05
CA LEU A 127 -3.85 -1.71 10.67
C LEU A 127 -2.94 -2.01 11.87
N SER A 128 -3.37 -2.89 12.77
CA SER A 128 -2.56 -3.35 13.90
C SER A 128 -1.29 -4.06 13.43
N ALA A 129 -1.33 -4.83 12.33
CA ALA A 129 -0.14 -5.46 11.78
C ALA A 129 0.86 -4.43 11.24
N LEU A 130 0.38 -3.39 10.55
CA LEU A 130 1.21 -2.29 10.05
C LEU A 130 1.86 -1.52 11.21
N ILE A 131 1.11 -1.24 12.27
CA ILE A 131 1.63 -0.56 13.46
C ILE A 131 2.66 -1.45 14.18
N ASN A 132 2.37 -2.75 14.34
CA ASN A 132 3.28 -3.72 14.96
C ASN A 132 4.57 -3.97 14.17
N TYR A 133 4.62 -3.59 12.89
CA TYR A 133 5.86 -3.65 12.11
C TYR A 133 6.95 -2.72 12.69
N ARG A 134 6.55 -1.76 13.52
CA ARG A 134 7.46 -0.87 14.24
C ARG A 134 7.89 -1.48 15.57
N GLU A 135 9.19 -1.65 15.77
CA GLU A 135 9.72 -2.17 17.05
C GLU A 135 9.51 -1.23 18.25
N ASP A 136 9.32 0.07 18.02
CA ASP A 136 9.08 1.07 19.08
C ASP A 136 7.62 1.13 19.56
N VAL A 137 6.76 0.25 19.03
CA VAL A 137 5.35 0.11 19.41
C VAL A 137 5.11 -1.32 19.86
N SER A 138 4.60 -1.48 21.08
CA SER A 138 4.20 -2.78 21.60
C SER A 138 2.89 -3.26 20.98
N SER A 139 2.65 -4.57 20.98
CA SER A 139 1.40 -5.13 20.44
C SER A 139 0.13 -4.70 21.18
N GLU A 140 0.28 -4.21 22.40
CA GLU A 140 -0.82 -3.66 23.19
C GLU A 140 -1.10 -2.20 22.87
N GLU A 141 -0.09 -1.42 22.45
CA GLU A 141 -0.27 -0.07 21.90
C GLU A 141 -0.83 -0.10 20.47
N ALA A 142 -0.61 -1.22 19.74
CA ALA A 142 -1.04 -1.39 18.36
C ALA A 142 -2.49 -1.88 18.19
N LYS A 143 -3.16 -2.31 19.27
CA LYS A 143 -4.56 -2.75 19.31
C LYS A 143 -5.47 -1.58 19.65
#